data_AF-A0A534ZT24-F1
#
_entry.id   AF-A0A534ZT24-F1
#
_cell.length_a   1.000
_cell.length_b   1.000
_cell.length_c   1.000
_cell.angle_alpha   90.00
_cell.angle_beta   90.00
_cell.angle_gamma   90.00
#
_symmetry.space_group_name_H-M   'P 1'
#
loop_
_entity.id
_entity.type
_entity.pdbx_description
1 polymer ?
#
loop_
_entity_poly.entity_id
_entity_poly.type
_entity_poly.pdbx_seq_one_letter_code
_entity_poly.pdbx_strand_id
1 'polypeptide(L)'
;MTKRFKIRPRGPFSLAEAANFGFGQRIDPKWDGVLRFAFCVDGYRDQVGVEIRQENADVDCIVHGEADVSVVERQVARVLSLDFDGEAFLEIGRRDPVIGRLQAVAPGLRPPSSTRPTRQRHGRSSAPAAPSARWRRCDAS
;
A
#
# COMPACT_ATOMS: atom_id res chain seq x y z
N MET A 1 -0.46 23.92 -2.66
CA MET A 1 -1.77 23.88 -1.97
C MET A 1 -1.83 22.65 -1.08
N THR A 2 -2.40 22.75 0.11
CA THR A 2 -2.42 21.66 1.11
C THR A 2 -3.86 21.23 1.36
N LYS A 3 -4.13 19.92 1.30
CA LYS A 3 -5.46 19.31 1.53
C LYS A 3 -5.37 18.31 2.68
N ARG A 4 -6.49 18.01 3.35
CA ARG A 4 -6.54 17.04 4.46
C ARG A 4 -7.71 16.08 4.30
N PHE A 5 -7.51 14.83 4.69
CA PHE A 5 -8.56 13.82 4.83
C PHE A 5 -8.22 12.85 5.98
N LYS A 6 -9.19 12.03 6.38
CA LYS A 6 -9.06 11.05 7.46
C LYS A 6 -9.60 9.70 7.01
N ILE A 7 -8.90 8.62 7.34
CA ILE A 7 -9.33 7.24 7.09
C ILE A 7 -9.54 6.55 8.43
N ARG A 8 -10.69 5.89 8.60
CA ARG A 8 -10.94 4.97 9.73
C ARG A 8 -10.69 3.53 9.27
N PRO A 9 -9.60 2.87 9.69
CA PRO A 9 -9.35 1.47 9.39
C PRO A 9 -10.42 0.57 10.01
N ARG A 10 -10.80 -0.48 9.28
CA ARG A 10 -11.64 -1.55 9.83
C ARG A 10 -10.74 -2.56 10.55
N GLY A 11 -10.86 -2.65 11.87
CA GLY A 11 -9.99 -3.46 12.72
C GLY A 11 -8.67 -2.77 13.12
N PRO A 12 -7.79 -3.46 13.88
CA PRO A 12 -6.58 -2.85 14.44
C PRO A 12 -5.59 -2.38 13.38
N PHE A 13 -4.97 -1.23 13.57
CA PHE A 13 -3.95 -0.71 12.66
C PHE A 13 -2.85 -0.03 13.46
N SER A 14 -1.60 -0.20 13.03
CA SER A 14 -0.45 0.50 13.58
C SER A 14 0.37 1.14 12.45
N LEU A 15 0.32 2.47 12.39
CA LEU A 15 1.12 3.27 11.47
C LEU A 15 2.61 3.15 11.80
N ALA A 16 2.96 3.01 13.07
CA ALA A 16 4.34 2.81 13.50
C ALA A 16 4.91 1.49 12.94
N GLU A 17 4.16 0.40 13.02
CA GLU A 17 4.58 -0.88 12.43
C GLU A 17 4.65 -0.78 10.90
N ALA A 18 3.67 -0.13 10.26
CA ALA A 18 3.69 0.07 8.80
C ALA A 18 4.90 0.89 8.33
N ALA A 19 5.26 1.94 9.07
CA ALA A 19 6.44 2.76 8.80
C ALA A 19 7.74 1.95 8.94
N ASN A 20 7.84 1.15 10.01
CA ASN A 20 8.99 0.29 10.28
C ASN A 20 9.16 -0.81 9.21
N PHE A 21 8.05 -1.39 8.73
CA PHE A 21 8.07 -2.48 7.75
C PHE A 21 8.26 -2.01 6.30
N GLY A 22 7.46 -1.04 5.83
CA GLY A 22 7.27 -0.77 4.40
C GLY A 22 8.11 0.36 3.82
N PHE A 23 8.57 1.30 4.66
CA PHE A 23 9.23 2.53 4.20
C PHE A 23 10.62 2.75 4.83
N GLY A 24 11.04 1.83 5.70
CA GLY A 24 12.31 1.82 6.41
C GLY A 24 13.50 1.29 5.61
N GLN A 25 13.77 1.80 4.40
CA GLN A 25 15.09 1.61 3.76
C GLN A 25 16.23 2.25 4.58
N ARG A 26 15.89 2.99 5.65
CA ARG A 26 16.76 3.30 6.77
C ARG A 26 15.93 3.13 8.03
N ILE A 27 16.40 2.33 8.98
CA ILE A 27 15.97 2.43 10.37
C ILE A 27 16.39 3.84 10.79
N ASP A 28 15.49 4.82 10.68
CA ASP A 28 15.71 6.12 11.29
C ASP A 28 15.44 5.94 12.78
N PRO A 29 16.46 6.03 13.66
CA PRO A 29 16.26 5.90 15.10
C PRO A 29 15.37 7.02 15.67
N LYS A 30 14.95 8.00 14.86
CA LYS A 30 14.19 9.19 15.23
C LYS A 30 12.82 9.25 14.56
N TRP A 31 12.10 8.14 14.51
CA TRP A 31 10.69 8.13 14.11
C TRP A 31 9.90 9.18 14.94
N ASP A 32 9.36 10.19 14.27
CA ASP A 32 8.68 11.33 14.88
C ASP A 32 7.14 11.16 14.95
N GLY A 33 6.65 9.95 14.65
CA GLY A 33 5.22 9.65 14.59
C GLY A 33 4.55 9.98 13.25
N VAL A 34 5.31 10.42 12.24
CA VAL A 34 4.75 10.85 10.96
C VAL A 34 5.33 10.08 9.78
N LEU A 35 4.49 9.32 9.07
CA LEU A 35 4.91 8.63 7.85
C LEU A 35 4.84 9.62 6.69
N ARG A 36 5.95 9.76 5.97
CA ARG A 36 6.04 10.67 4.83
C ARG A 36 6.50 9.91 3.59
N PHE A 37 5.75 10.02 2.51
CA PHE A 37 6.16 9.52 1.21
C PHE A 37 5.53 10.33 0.08
N ALA A 38 6.10 10.21 -1.11
CA ALA A 38 5.58 10.84 -2.31
C ALA A 38 5.33 9.79 -3.39
N PHE A 39 4.35 10.03 -4.26
CA PHE A 39 4.01 9.14 -5.35
C PHE A 39 3.40 9.90 -6.53
N CYS A 40 3.50 9.31 -7.73
CA CYS A 40 2.74 9.77 -8.89
C CYS A 40 1.27 9.36 -8.71
N VAL A 41 0.38 10.32 -8.85
CA VAL A 41 -1.07 10.08 -8.80
C VAL A 41 -1.45 9.20 -10.00
N ASP A 42 -2.41 8.30 -9.78
CA ASP A 42 -2.91 7.39 -10.81
C ASP A 42 -3.34 8.23 -12.04
N GLY A 43 -2.63 8.07 -13.17
CA GLY A 43 -2.72 8.95 -14.34
C GLY A 43 -1.39 9.56 -14.80
N TYR A 44 -0.34 9.47 -13.96
CA TYR A 44 1.07 9.83 -14.24
C TYR A 44 1.34 11.29 -14.63
N ARG A 45 0.41 12.20 -14.37
CA ARG A 45 0.57 13.63 -14.71
C ARG A 45 0.93 14.50 -13.51
N ASP A 46 0.54 14.06 -12.31
CA ASP A 46 0.73 14.80 -11.07
C ASP A 46 1.51 13.96 -10.05
N GLN A 47 2.28 14.64 -9.22
CA GLN A 47 2.94 14.06 -8.04
C GLN A 47 2.41 14.73 -6.78
N VAL A 48 2.26 13.92 -5.74
CA VAL A 48 1.86 14.40 -4.41
C VAL A 48 2.82 13.89 -3.36
N GLY A 49 3.04 14.71 -2.34
CA GLY A 49 3.62 14.28 -1.07
C GLY A 49 2.51 14.11 -0.03
N VAL A 50 2.60 13.08 0.79
CA VAL A 50 1.66 12.87 1.90
C VAL A 50 2.40 12.78 3.22
N GLU A 51 1.83 13.40 4.25
CA GLU A 51 2.20 13.24 5.65
C GLU A 51 1.05 12.56 6.37
N ILE A 52 1.35 11.48 7.09
CA ILE A 52 0.34 10.64 7.71
C ILE A 52 0.64 10.52 9.20
N ARG A 53 -0.38 10.73 10.02
CA ARG A 53 -0.34 10.52 11.46
C ARG A 53 -1.46 9.58 11.86
N GLN A 54 -1.25 8.86 12.95
CA GLN A 54 -2.31 8.05 13.55
C GLN A 54 -2.70 8.66 14.88
N GLU A 55 -3.98 8.97 15.03
CA GLU A 55 -4.59 9.45 16.27
C GLU A 55 -5.60 8.41 16.73
N ASN A 56 -5.25 7.68 17.80
CA ASN A 56 -6.00 6.52 18.26
C ASN A 56 -6.18 5.50 17.12
N ALA A 57 -7.42 5.38 16.64
CA ALA A 57 -7.81 4.45 15.60
C ALA A 57 -8.07 5.14 14.25
N ASP A 58 -7.87 6.46 14.15
CA ASP A 58 -7.98 7.22 12.92
C ASP A 58 -6.62 7.49 12.30
N VAL A 59 -6.58 7.56 10.97
CA VAL A 59 -5.39 7.91 10.20
C VAL A 59 -5.62 9.26 9.54
N ASP A 60 -4.91 10.28 10.02
CA ASP A 60 -4.99 11.66 9.54
C ASP A 60 -3.92 11.92 8.48
N CYS A 61 -4.34 12.41 7.31
CA CYS A 61 -3.48 12.60 6.16
C CYS A 61 -3.46 14.07 5.71
N ILE A 62 -2.27 14.61 5.50
CA ILE A 62 -2.04 15.92 4.89
C ILE A 62 -1.41 15.69 3.52
N VAL A 63 -2.01 16.26 2.49
CA VAL A 63 -1.57 16.14 1.09
C VAL A 63 -0.97 17.45 0.62
N HIS A 64 0.19 17.36 0.00
CA HIS A 64 0.87 18.45 -0.67
C HIS A 64 0.87 18.19 -2.17
N GLY A 65 0.17 19.05 -2.92
CA GLY A 65 0.02 18.96 -4.38
C GLY A 65 -1.37 19.37 -4.86
N GLU A 66 -1.60 19.35 -6.16
CA GLU A 66 -2.84 19.86 -6.76
C GLU A 66 -3.87 18.77 -7.07
N ALA A 67 -3.47 17.50 -7.06
CA ALA A 67 -4.32 16.37 -7.41
C ALA A 67 -5.60 16.24 -6.58
N ASP A 68 -6.59 15.54 -7.14
CA ASP A 68 -7.87 15.23 -6.49
C ASP A 68 -7.64 14.43 -5.19
N VAL A 69 -8.16 14.97 -4.08
CA VAL A 69 -8.00 14.38 -2.74
C VAL A 69 -8.58 12.98 -2.64
N SER A 70 -9.68 12.70 -3.36
CA SER A 70 -10.34 11.39 -3.34
C SER A 70 -9.49 10.31 -4.02
N VAL A 71 -8.72 10.68 -5.05
CA VAL A 71 -7.79 9.78 -5.73
C VAL A 71 -6.61 9.48 -4.81
N VAL A 72 -6.05 10.52 -4.18
CA VAL A 72 -4.95 10.39 -3.23
C VAL A 72 -5.37 9.54 -2.02
N GLU A 73 -6.57 9.75 -1.48
CA GLU A 73 -7.13 8.96 -0.39
C GLU A 73 -7.19 7.47 -0.73
N ARG A 74 -7.72 7.12 -1.91
CA ARG A 74 -7.77 5.71 -2.36
C ARG A 74 -6.38 5.11 -2.52
N GLN A 75 -5.41 5.87 -3.03
CA GLN A 75 -4.04 5.39 -3.17
C GLN A 75 -3.36 5.19 -1.81
N VAL A 76 -3.54 6.13 -0.87
CA VAL A 76 -3.02 5.99 0.50
C VAL A 76 -3.66 4.80 1.21
N ALA A 77 -4.98 4.64 1.11
CA ALA A 77 -5.70 3.51 1.68
C ALA A 77 -5.14 2.18 1.15
N ARG A 78 -4.93 2.07 -0.16
CA ARG A 78 -4.34 0.89 -0.80
C ARG A 78 -2.91 0.62 -0.31
N VAL A 79 -2.06 1.66 -0.28
CA VAL A 79 -0.65 1.55 0.12
C VAL A 79 -0.52 1.03 1.55
N LEU A 80 -1.35 1.54 2.46
CA LEU A 80 -1.37 1.14 3.86
C LEU A 80 -2.32 -0.03 4.14
N SER A 81 -2.96 -0.59 3.11
CA SER A 81 -3.93 -1.69 3.19
C SER A 81 -5.08 -1.42 4.16
N LEU A 82 -5.57 -0.18 4.17
CA LEU A 82 -6.73 0.30 4.93
C LEU A 82 -8.06 0.08 4.18
N ASP A 83 -7.98 -0.32 2.92
CA ASP A 83 -9.10 -0.67 2.04
C ASP A 83 -9.62 -2.10 2.24
N PHE A 84 -8.99 -2.88 3.12
CA PHE A 84 -9.39 -4.26 3.45
C PHE A 84 -9.94 -4.39 4.88
N ASP A 85 -10.76 -5.42 5.10
CA ASP A 85 -11.24 -5.77 6.43
C ASP A 85 -10.11 -6.35 7.27
N GLY A 86 -9.73 -5.58 8.26
CA GLY A 86 -8.62 -5.91 9.09
C GLY A 86 -8.91 -6.96 10.16
N GLU A 87 -10.15 -7.15 10.56
CA GLU A 87 -10.55 -8.24 11.46
C GLU A 87 -10.47 -9.59 10.73
N ALA A 88 -10.90 -9.60 9.47
CA ALA A 88 -10.80 -10.78 8.62
C ALA A 88 -9.34 -11.24 8.44
N PHE A 89 -8.38 -10.31 8.41
CA PHE A 89 -6.96 -10.65 8.40
C PHE A 89 -6.49 -11.31 9.71
N LEU A 90 -6.93 -10.82 10.86
CA LEU A 90 -6.57 -11.40 12.17
C LEU A 90 -7.17 -12.80 12.34
N GLU A 91 -8.34 -13.04 11.75
CA GLU A 91 -8.97 -14.35 11.75
C GLU A 91 -8.11 -15.42 11.06
N ILE A 92 -7.29 -15.05 10.08
CA ILE A 92 -6.33 -15.97 9.44
C ILE A 92 -5.33 -16.49 10.48
N GLY A 93 -4.79 -15.62 11.34
CA GLY A 93 -3.85 -16.01 12.39
C GLY A 93 -4.47 -16.87 13.49
N ARG A 94 -5.79 -16.78 13.70
CA ARG A 94 -6.51 -17.71 14.60
C ARG A 94 -6.59 -19.12 14.03
N ARG A 95 -6.64 -19.25 12.71
CA ARG A 95 -6.74 -20.54 12.00
C ARG A 95 -5.38 -21.17 11.70
N ASP A 96 -4.36 -20.34 11.49
CA ASP A 96 -2.98 -20.77 11.22
C ASP A 96 -2.00 -20.23 12.28
N PRO A 97 -1.47 -21.10 13.17
CA PRO A 97 -0.53 -20.69 14.21
C PRO A 97 0.79 -20.10 13.73
N VAL A 98 1.23 -20.39 12.49
CA VAL A 98 2.40 -19.74 11.90
C VAL A 98 2.08 -18.29 11.60
N ILE A 99 0.96 -18.04 10.94
CA ILE A 99 0.50 -16.68 10.63
C ILE A 99 0.17 -15.90 11.92
N GLY A 100 -0.47 -16.54 12.90
CA GLY A 100 -0.77 -15.92 14.19
C GLY A 100 0.48 -15.46 14.93
N ARG A 101 1.57 -16.25 14.89
CA ARG A 101 2.87 -15.83 15.44
C ARG A 101 3.46 -14.64 14.71
N LEU A 102 3.37 -14.59 13.38
CA LEU A 102 3.83 -13.43 12.60
C LEU A 102 3.03 -12.17 12.93
N GLN A 103 1.70 -12.29 13.06
CA GLN A 103 0.83 -11.17 13.44
C GLN A 103 1.11 -10.66 14.87
N ALA A 104 1.52 -11.54 15.78
CA ALA A 104 1.86 -11.17 17.16
C ALA A 104 3.20 -10.41 17.29
N VAL A 105 4.13 -10.60 16.35
CA VAL A 105 5.43 -9.89 16.35
C VAL A 105 5.27 -8.40 16.05
N ALA A 106 4.30 -8.03 15.22
CA ALA A 106 4.02 -6.64 14.84
C ALA A 106 2.50 -6.37 14.86
N PRO A 107 1.91 -6.15 16.05
CA PRO A 107 0.47 -5.97 16.19
C PRO A 107 -0.07 -4.77 15.38
N GLY A 108 -1.10 -5.01 14.58
CA GLY A 108 -1.72 -3.97 13.75
C GLY A 108 -0.98 -3.69 12.44
N LEU A 109 0.13 -4.38 12.15
CA LEU A 109 0.76 -4.34 10.84
C LEU A 109 -0.17 -4.96 9.79
N ARG A 110 -0.47 -4.20 8.75
CA ARG A 110 -1.13 -4.68 7.53
C ARG A 110 -0.07 -4.98 6.48
N PRO A 111 -0.24 -5.98 5.59
CA PRO A 111 0.67 -6.19 4.48
C PRO A 111 0.63 -4.94 3.58
N PRO A 112 1.63 -4.04 3.59
CA PRO A 112 1.55 -2.81 2.82
C PRO A 112 1.74 -3.15 1.35
N SER A 113 0.96 -2.48 0.49
CA SER A 113 1.05 -2.68 -0.96
C SER A 113 1.93 -1.62 -1.60
N SER A 114 2.47 -1.92 -2.79
CA SER A 114 3.24 -0.93 -3.54
C SER A 114 2.38 0.27 -3.94
N THR A 115 2.97 1.48 -3.92
CA THR A 115 2.31 2.72 -4.38
C THR A 115 1.80 2.67 -5.81
N ARG A 116 2.44 1.89 -6.69
CA ARG A 116 1.98 1.66 -8.05
C ARG A 116 0.76 0.73 -8.06
N PRO A 117 -0.28 1.04 -8.84
CA PRO A 117 -1.36 0.09 -9.05
C PRO A 117 -0.79 -1.14 -9.73
N THR A 118 -0.81 -2.28 -9.05
CA THR A 118 -0.62 -3.56 -9.72
C THR A 118 -1.88 -3.83 -10.52
N ARG A 119 -1.74 -4.15 -11.81
CA ARG A 119 -2.88 -4.61 -12.61
C ARG A 119 -3.35 -5.94 -12.04
N GLN A 120 -4.34 -5.91 -11.15
CA GLN A 120 -4.96 -7.11 -10.61
C GLN A 120 -5.83 -7.70 -11.72
N ARG A 121 -5.26 -8.61 -12.51
CA ARG A 121 -5.99 -9.33 -13.55
C ARG A 121 -6.87 -10.34 -12.84
N HIS A 122 -8.16 -10.03 -12.65
CA HIS A 122 -9.13 -11.06 -12.26
C HIS A 122 -9.10 -12.15 -13.35
N GLY A 123 -8.60 -13.35 -13.02
CA GLY A 123 -8.78 -14.54 -13.85
C GLY A 123 -10.27 -14.88 -13.85
N ARG A 124 -10.93 -15.25 -14.95
CA ARG A 124 -10.48 -16.03 -16.11
C ARG A 124 -10.90 -15.34 -17.40
N SER A 125 -9.98 -15.24 -18.36
CA SER A 125 -10.34 -15.16 -19.77
C SER A 125 -9.63 -16.30 -20.45
N SER A 126 -10.41 -17.32 -20.80
CA SER A 126 -10.06 -18.32 -21.80
C SER A 126 -10.04 -17.62 -23.15
N ALA A 127 -8.85 -17.21 -23.60
CA ALA A 127 -8.60 -16.83 -24.98
C ALA A 127 -7.54 -17.79 -25.53
N PRO A 128 -7.71 -18.29 -26.78
CA PRO A 128 -6.86 -19.33 -27.33
C PRO A 128 -5.43 -18.82 -27.53
N ALA A 129 -4.46 -19.72 -27.34
CA ALA A 129 -3.06 -19.45 -27.52
C ALA A 129 -2.77 -18.98 -28.96
N ALA A 130 -2.22 -17.79 -29.11
CA ALA A 130 -1.61 -17.35 -30.35
C ALA A 130 -0.33 -18.17 -30.62
N PRO A 131 -0.04 -18.58 -31.86
CA PRO A 131 1.09 -19.43 -32.17
C PRO A 131 2.42 -18.70 -31.91
N SER A 132 3.38 -19.44 -31.38
CA SER A 132 4.69 -18.95 -30.97
C SER A 132 5.49 -18.39 -32.16
N ALA A 133 5.77 -17.09 -32.12
CA ALA A 133 6.75 -16.46 -33.01
C ALA A 133 8.16 -16.95 -32.63
N ARG A 134 8.70 -17.81 -33.49
CA ARG A 134 10.06 -18.34 -33.43
C ARG A 134 11.04 -17.23 -33.81
N TRP A 135 11.75 -16.67 -32.84
CA TRP A 135 12.82 -15.68 -33.07
C TRP A 135 13.95 -16.31 -33.89
N ARG A 136 14.21 -15.80 -35.10
CA ARG A 136 15.44 -16.09 -35.85
C ARG A 136 16.57 -15.22 -35.28
N ARG A 137 17.74 -15.82 -35.07
CA ARG A 137 18.98 -15.07 -34.81
C ARG A 137 19.32 -14.25 -36.06
N CYS A 138 19.66 -12.98 -35.88
CA CYS A 138 20.40 -12.24 -36.89
C CYS A 138 21.87 -12.64 -36.76
N ASP A 139 22.43 -13.22 -37.82
CA ASP A 139 23.88 -13.35 -37.97
C ASP A 139 24.46 -11.96 -38.26
N ALA A 140 25.52 -11.60 -37.54
CA ALA A 140 26.30 -10.40 -37.80
C ALA A 140 27.46 -10.76 -38.74
N SER A 141 27.59 -9.98 -39.81
CA SER A 141 28.63 -10.04 -40.83
C SER A 141 30.05 -9.83 -40.29
#